data_AF-A0AAQ1J382-F1
#
_entry.id   AF-A0AAQ1J382-F1
#
_cell.length_a   1.000
_cell.length_b   1.000
_cell.length_c   1.000
_cell.angle_alpha   90.00
_cell.angle_beta   90.00
_cell.angle_gamma   90.00
#
_symmetry.space_group_name_H-M   'P 1'
#
loop_
_entity.id
_entity.type
_entity.pdbx_description
1 polymer ?
#
loop_
_entity_poly.entity_id
_entity_poly.type
_entity_poly.pdbx_seq_one_letter_code
_entity_poly.pdbx_strand_id
1 'polypeptide(L)'
;MTKVITGVTMSNQSTGLSADTQALMAFESNKKSAGVAYLLWFFTGGVGGHRFYAGRTGSAVAQLMLTILGWATIWFGLGFVFLSALGIWLLVDVFLLGGIIRAYNADLMVRLNAAPRRETASVDDLAKFAALRDSGAISSDEYEAQKRRILGVPGNAVV
;
A
#
# COMPACT_ATOMS: atom_id res chain seq x y z
N MET A 1 -18.88 -48.27 25.81
CA MET A 1 -17.88 -47.26 26.25
C MET A 1 -16.96 -47.00 25.06
N THR A 2 -17.28 -45.99 24.25
CA THR A 2 -16.64 -45.79 22.93
C THR A 2 -15.98 -44.41 22.88
N LYS A 3 -14.69 -44.41 22.55
CA LYS A 3 -13.77 -43.28 22.45
C LYS A 3 -14.33 -42.15 21.58
N VAL A 4 -14.23 -40.90 22.06
CA VAL A 4 -14.30 -39.72 21.20
C VAL A 4 -12.91 -39.08 21.17
N ILE A 5 -12.38 -39.02 19.96
CA ILE A 5 -11.02 -38.64 19.59
C ILE A 5 -10.84 -37.14 19.76
N THR A 6 -9.75 -36.78 20.41
CA THR A 6 -9.23 -35.43 20.59
C THR A 6 -9.21 -34.66 19.27
N GLY A 7 -10.09 -33.67 19.14
CA GLY A 7 -10.09 -32.73 18.01
C GLY A 7 -8.82 -31.91 18.02
N VAL A 8 -7.92 -32.20 17.07
CA VAL A 8 -6.78 -31.37 16.73
C VAL A 8 -7.31 -29.98 16.35
N THR A 9 -6.84 -28.97 17.09
CA THR A 9 -7.14 -27.57 16.82
C THR A 9 -6.48 -27.17 15.50
N MET A 10 -7.18 -27.33 14.37
CA MET A 10 -6.76 -26.72 13.11
C MET A 10 -6.94 -25.21 13.22
N SER A 11 -5.85 -24.50 13.49
CA SER A 11 -5.79 -23.03 13.41
C SER A 11 -6.15 -22.59 11.99
N ASN A 12 -7.14 -21.70 11.86
CA ASN A 12 -7.59 -21.11 10.60
C ASN A 12 -6.49 -20.24 9.97
N GLN A 13 -5.57 -20.85 9.23
CA GLN A 13 -4.45 -20.18 8.55
C GLN A 13 -4.83 -19.70 7.13
N SER A 14 -5.92 -20.21 6.56
CA SER A 14 -6.29 -19.95 5.16
C SER A 14 -6.79 -18.53 4.90
N THR A 15 -7.47 -17.89 5.85
CA THR A 15 -7.88 -16.47 5.77
C THR A 15 -6.73 -15.49 5.98
N GLY A 16 -5.70 -15.87 6.74
CA GLY A 16 -4.46 -15.09 6.85
C GLY A 16 -3.71 -15.05 5.51
N LEU A 17 -3.57 -16.22 4.88
CA LEU A 17 -2.88 -16.35 3.58
C LEU A 17 -3.54 -15.53 2.46
N SER A 18 -4.87 -15.45 2.40
CA SER A 18 -5.57 -14.65 1.38
C SER A 18 -5.42 -13.14 1.63
N ALA A 19 -5.50 -12.68 2.88
CA ALA A 19 -5.30 -11.28 3.25
C ALA A 19 -3.86 -10.81 2.98
N ASP A 20 -2.88 -11.66 3.30
CA ASP A 20 -1.46 -11.38 3.02
C ASP A 20 -1.21 -11.36 1.50
N THR A 21 -1.89 -12.23 0.72
CA THR A 21 -1.87 -12.19 -0.75
C THR A 21 -2.46 -10.89 -1.30
N GLN A 22 -3.57 -10.40 -0.73
CA GLN A 22 -4.17 -9.10 -1.11
C GLN A 22 -3.22 -7.93 -0.81
N ALA A 23 -2.56 -7.94 0.36
CA ALA A 23 -1.58 -6.93 0.72
C ALA A 23 -0.37 -6.94 -0.22
N LEU A 24 0.11 -8.13 -0.64
CA LEU A 24 1.18 -8.26 -1.62
C LEU A 24 0.76 -7.74 -3.00
N MET A 25 -0.46 -8.04 -3.48
CA MET A 25 -0.97 -7.49 -4.75
C MET A 25 -1.11 -5.96 -4.71
N ALA A 26 -1.58 -5.42 -3.60
CA ALA A 26 -1.69 -3.97 -3.38
C ALA A 26 -0.30 -3.29 -3.29
N PHE A 27 0.69 -3.96 -2.71
CA PHE A 27 2.07 -3.49 -2.69
C PHE A 27 2.69 -3.51 -4.08
N GLU A 28 2.58 -4.63 -4.81
CA GLU A 28 3.13 -4.78 -6.16
C GLU A 28 2.55 -3.76 -7.14
N SER A 29 1.26 -3.45 -7.04
CA SER A 29 0.61 -2.43 -7.88
C SER A 29 1.01 -0.99 -7.55
N ASN A 30 1.32 -0.69 -6.29
CA ASN A 30 1.64 0.67 -5.84
C ASN A 30 3.14 0.94 -5.67
N LYS A 31 4.01 -0.08 -5.78
CA LYS A 31 5.45 0.11 -5.65
C LYS A 31 5.97 1.01 -6.76
N LYS A 32 6.78 1.99 -6.38
CA LYS A 32 7.46 2.86 -7.35
C LYS A 32 8.79 2.23 -7.76
N SER A 33 9.10 2.29 -9.04
CA SER A 33 10.37 1.79 -9.58
C SER A 33 11.45 2.87 -9.51
N ALA A 34 12.57 2.54 -8.86
CA ALA A 34 13.74 3.41 -8.86
C ALA A 34 14.29 3.63 -10.27
N GLY A 35 14.23 2.60 -11.13
CA GLY A 35 14.66 2.71 -12.53
C GLY A 35 13.83 3.73 -13.32
N VAL A 36 12.51 3.74 -13.13
CA VAL A 36 11.63 4.75 -13.75
C VAL A 36 11.96 6.15 -13.20
N ALA A 37 12.23 6.27 -11.91
CA ALA A 37 12.63 7.54 -11.31
C ALA A 37 13.95 8.07 -11.92
N TYR A 38 14.97 7.21 -12.10
CA TYR A 38 16.22 7.58 -12.76
C TYR A 38 16.05 7.92 -14.24
N LEU A 39 15.16 7.20 -14.94
CA LEU A 39 14.81 7.51 -16.33
C LEU A 39 14.16 8.90 -16.44
N LEU A 40 13.19 9.19 -15.57
CA LEU A 40 12.62 10.53 -15.48
C LEU A 40 13.70 11.56 -15.11
N TRP A 41 14.62 11.26 -14.20
CA TRP A 41 15.69 12.19 -13.84
C TRP A 41 16.57 12.54 -15.06
N PHE A 42 16.89 11.56 -15.91
CA PHE A 42 17.66 11.79 -17.12
C PHE A 42 16.93 12.68 -18.12
N PHE A 43 15.64 12.44 -18.37
CA PHE A 43 14.86 13.20 -19.36
C PHE A 43 14.33 14.55 -18.83
N THR A 44 14.01 14.63 -17.54
CA THR A 44 13.34 15.78 -16.92
C THR A 44 14.15 16.46 -15.82
N GLY A 45 15.42 16.11 -15.65
CA GLY A 45 16.28 16.65 -14.60
C GLY A 45 16.29 18.18 -14.56
N GLY A 46 16.38 18.82 -15.74
CA GLY A 46 16.31 20.27 -15.84
C GLY A 46 14.98 20.88 -15.37
N VAL A 47 13.87 20.16 -15.38
CA VAL A 47 12.52 20.69 -15.09
C VAL A 47 11.98 20.17 -13.74
N GLY A 48 12.59 19.12 -13.17
CA GLY A 48 12.20 18.52 -11.89
C GLY A 48 11.10 17.45 -11.99
N GLY A 49 10.87 16.87 -13.17
CA GLY A 49 9.83 15.86 -13.40
C GLY A 49 9.97 14.60 -12.52
N HIS A 50 11.19 14.17 -12.24
CA HIS A 50 11.49 13.03 -11.36
C HIS A 50 11.03 13.24 -9.91
N ARG A 51 10.98 14.49 -9.43
CA ARG A 51 10.46 14.80 -8.08
C ARG A 51 8.94 14.75 -8.00
N PHE A 52 8.24 15.11 -9.07
CA PHE A 52 6.80 14.92 -9.15
C PHE A 52 6.44 13.43 -9.06
N TYR A 53 7.18 12.57 -9.75
CA TYR A 53 6.99 11.12 -9.68
C TYR A 53 7.27 10.55 -8.28
N ALA A 54 8.27 11.09 -7.59
CA ALA A 54 8.63 10.72 -6.22
C ALA A 54 7.72 11.31 -5.13
N GLY A 55 6.64 12.03 -5.50
CA GLY A 55 5.66 12.59 -4.56
C GLY A 55 6.13 13.83 -3.80
N ARG A 56 7.22 14.48 -4.24
CA ARG A 56 7.79 15.68 -3.57
C ARG A 56 7.50 16.96 -4.37
N THR A 57 6.22 17.32 -4.44
CA THR A 57 5.69 18.46 -5.22
C THR A 57 6.34 19.79 -4.85
N GLY A 58 6.53 20.09 -3.56
CA GLY A 58 7.11 21.38 -3.13
C GLY A 58 8.52 21.63 -3.69
N SER A 59 9.39 20.64 -3.59
CA SER A 59 10.74 20.73 -4.16
C SER A 59 10.76 20.65 -5.69
N ALA A 60 9.75 20.02 -6.32
CA ALA A 60 9.63 19.97 -7.77
C ALA A 60 9.27 21.35 -8.34
N VAL A 61 8.36 22.08 -7.67
CA VAL A 61 8.00 23.46 -8.03
C VAL A 61 9.18 24.40 -7.83
N ALA A 62 9.93 24.27 -6.74
CA ALA A 62 11.14 25.06 -6.52
C ALA A 62 12.16 24.86 -7.66
N GLN A 63 12.35 23.62 -8.09
CA GLN A 63 13.27 23.28 -9.19
C GLN A 63 12.78 23.85 -10.53
N LEU A 64 11.48 23.76 -10.82
CA LEU A 64 10.87 24.38 -12.01
C LEU A 64 11.05 25.91 -12.02
N MET A 65 10.79 26.57 -10.89
CA MET A 65 10.98 28.01 -10.76
C MET A 65 12.45 28.40 -10.96
N LEU A 66 13.38 27.65 -10.38
CA LEU A 66 14.81 27.90 -10.54
C LEU A 66 15.25 27.76 -12.00
N THR A 67 14.70 26.80 -12.73
CA THR A 67 14.94 26.63 -14.16
C THR A 67 14.39 27.79 -14.97
N ILE A 68 13.15 28.20 -14.70
CA ILE A 68 12.53 29.34 -15.41
C ILE A 68 13.31 30.62 -15.13
N LEU A 69 13.62 30.92 -13.87
CA LEU A 69 14.40 32.10 -13.49
C LEU A 69 15.81 32.05 -14.05
N GLY A 70 16.45 30.88 -14.02
CA GLY A 70 17.79 30.68 -14.56
C GLY A 70 17.87 30.99 -16.05
N TRP A 71 16.94 30.45 -16.85
CA TRP A 71 16.87 30.73 -18.28
C TRP A 71 16.43 32.17 -18.58
N ALA A 72 15.49 32.73 -17.81
CA ALA A 72 15.04 34.11 -17.98
C ALA A 72 16.13 35.15 -17.70
N THR A 73 17.02 34.87 -16.73
CA THR A 73 18.07 35.79 -16.29
C THR A 73 19.43 35.54 -16.96
N ILE A 74 19.50 34.60 -17.92
CA ILE A 74 20.76 34.23 -18.58
C ILE A 74 21.39 35.40 -19.35
N TRP A 75 20.55 36.28 -19.93
CA TRP A 75 20.98 37.48 -20.65
C TRP A 75 21.70 38.51 -19.77
N PHE A 76 21.43 38.49 -18.47
CA PHE A 76 22.07 39.36 -17.48
C PHE A 76 23.29 38.71 -16.80
N GLY A 77 23.71 37.51 -17.24
CA GLY A 77 24.79 36.74 -16.63
C GLY A 77 24.42 36.07 -15.30
N LEU A 78 23.37 36.53 -14.61
CA LEU A 78 22.89 35.98 -13.34
C LEU A 78 22.31 34.56 -13.51
N GLY A 79 21.80 34.23 -14.69
CA GLY A 79 21.31 32.89 -15.01
C GLY A 79 22.36 31.79 -14.78
N PHE A 80 23.65 32.06 -15.01
CA PHE A 80 24.71 31.08 -14.76
C PHE A 80 24.78 30.64 -13.30
N VAL A 81 24.51 31.53 -12.34
CA VAL A 81 24.48 31.20 -10.90
C VAL A 81 23.30 30.27 -10.59
N PHE A 82 22.11 30.57 -11.13
CA PHE A 82 20.92 29.75 -10.93
C PHE A 82 21.04 28.37 -11.62
N LEU A 83 21.57 28.32 -12.84
CA LEU A 83 21.78 27.05 -13.56
C LEU A 83 22.87 26.19 -12.92
N SER A 84 23.94 26.79 -12.38
CA SER A 84 24.98 26.03 -11.66
C SER A 84 24.45 25.50 -10.32
N ALA A 85 23.67 26.28 -9.59
CA ALA A 85 22.95 25.80 -8.40
C ALA A 85 21.98 24.64 -8.75
N LEU A 86 21.24 24.76 -9.86
CA LEU A 86 20.38 23.69 -10.38
C LEU A 86 21.17 22.43 -10.75
N GLY A 87 22.35 22.58 -11.37
CA GLY A 87 23.25 21.47 -11.71
C GLY A 87 23.77 20.73 -10.48
N ILE A 88 24.22 21.46 -9.46
CA ILE A 88 24.64 20.87 -8.18
C ILE A 88 23.47 20.14 -7.52
N TRP A 89 22.28 20.76 -7.51
CA TRP A 89 21.08 20.13 -6.98
C TRP A 89 20.78 18.82 -7.73
N LEU A 90 20.88 18.81 -9.06
CA LEU A 90 20.66 17.62 -9.87
C LEU A 90 21.63 16.47 -9.56
N LEU A 91 22.89 16.80 -9.26
CA LEU A 91 23.87 15.82 -8.80
C LEU A 91 23.50 15.22 -7.44
N VAL A 92 23.11 16.07 -6.49
CA VAL A 92 22.63 15.62 -5.17
C VAL A 92 21.38 14.73 -5.30
N ASP A 93 20.53 15.03 -6.27
CA ASP A 93 19.31 14.25 -6.53
C ASP A 93 19.56 12.81 -6.92
N VAL A 94 20.61 12.52 -7.71
CA VAL A 94 20.94 11.13 -8.07
C VAL A 94 21.13 10.26 -6.83
N PHE A 95 21.73 10.82 -5.78
CA PHE A 95 21.95 10.13 -4.51
C PHE A 95 20.68 10.11 -3.65
N LEU A 96 19.91 11.21 -3.63
CA LEU A 96 18.66 11.31 -2.86
C LEU A 96 17.55 10.41 -3.41
N LEU A 97 17.46 10.23 -4.72
CA LEU A 97 16.34 9.58 -5.39
C LEU A 97 16.19 8.12 -4.96
N GLY A 98 17.30 7.39 -4.86
CA GLY A 98 17.29 6.02 -4.34
C GLY A 98 16.74 5.94 -2.91
N GLY A 99 17.12 6.89 -2.05
CA GLY A 99 16.61 6.99 -0.68
C GLY A 99 15.11 7.29 -0.63
N ILE A 100 14.65 8.23 -1.46
CA ILE A 100 13.23 8.63 -1.52
C ILE A 100 12.34 7.48 -1.98
N ILE A 101 12.75 6.73 -3.01
CA ILE A 101 11.97 5.59 -3.51
C ILE A 101 11.93 4.46 -2.49
N ARG A 102 13.06 4.18 -1.81
CA ARG A 102 13.10 3.20 -0.71
C ARG A 102 12.19 3.61 0.45
N ALA A 103 12.23 4.87 0.85
CA ALA A 103 11.37 5.39 1.91
C ALA A 103 9.87 5.32 1.53
N TYR A 104 9.54 5.67 0.27
CA TYR A 104 8.16 5.57 -0.23
C TYR A 104 7.64 4.13 -0.22
N ASN A 105 8.44 3.18 -0.72
CA ASN A 105 8.04 1.77 -0.74
C ASN A 105 7.96 1.19 0.69
N ALA A 106 8.83 1.61 1.60
CA ALA A 106 8.76 1.21 3.02
C ALA A 106 7.49 1.73 3.70
N ASP A 107 7.13 3.00 3.49
CA ASP A 107 5.89 3.60 4.01
C ASP A 107 4.65 2.91 3.44
N LEU A 108 4.66 2.58 2.15
CA LEU A 108 3.59 1.83 1.50
C LEU A 108 3.36 0.46 2.18
N MET A 109 4.44 -0.26 2.48
CA MET A 109 4.34 -1.55 3.19
C MET A 109 3.76 -1.38 4.59
N VAL A 110 4.15 -0.34 5.32
CA VAL A 110 3.60 -0.02 6.65
C VAL A 110 2.11 0.29 6.54
N ARG A 111 1.68 1.10 5.56
CA ARG A 111 0.26 1.42 5.35
C ARG A 111 -0.56 0.20 4.98
N LEU A 112 -0.04 -0.71 4.16
CA LEU A 112 -0.75 -1.93 3.78
C LEU A 112 -0.88 -2.91 4.97
N ASN A 113 0.10 -2.93 5.87
CA ASN A 113 0.05 -3.73 7.09
C ASN A 113 -0.81 -3.08 8.19
N ALA A 114 -0.89 -1.75 8.23
CA ALA A 114 -1.65 -0.97 9.21
C ALA A 114 -3.10 -0.67 8.79
N ALA A 115 -3.40 -0.67 7.48
CA ALA A 115 -4.76 -0.62 6.96
C ALA A 115 -5.49 -1.82 7.55
N PRO A 116 -6.61 -1.60 8.24
CA PRO A 116 -7.15 -2.60 9.12
C PRO A 116 -7.60 -3.78 8.24
N ARG A 117 -7.08 -4.96 8.58
CA ARG A 117 -7.42 -6.32 8.12
C ARG A 117 -8.94 -6.65 8.20
N ARG A 118 -9.85 -5.66 8.20
CA ARG A 118 -11.08 -5.65 9.02
C ARG A 118 -12.41 -5.66 8.28
N GLU A 119 -12.55 -5.22 7.04
CA GLU A 119 -13.91 -5.07 6.48
C GLU A 119 -14.18 -6.12 5.40
N THR A 120 -13.44 -6.11 4.29
CA THR A 120 -13.63 -7.00 3.14
C THR A 120 -13.49 -8.49 3.47
N ALA A 121 -12.48 -8.86 4.27
CA ALA A 121 -12.30 -10.25 4.71
C ALA A 121 -13.52 -10.78 5.47
N SER A 122 -14.18 -9.96 6.30
CA SER A 122 -15.37 -10.38 7.04
C SER A 122 -16.61 -10.51 6.16
N VAL A 123 -16.78 -9.63 5.17
CA VAL A 123 -17.95 -9.66 4.25
C VAL A 123 -17.82 -10.77 3.21
N ASP A 124 -16.61 -11.03 2.72
CA ASP A 124 -16.35 -12.13 1.78
C ASP A 124 -16.43 -13.49 2.47
N ASP A 125 -15.94 -13.59 3.71
CA ASP A 125 -16.15 -14.78 4.55
C ASP A 125 -17.65 -14.99 4.82
N LEU A 126 -18.40 -13.94 5.18
CA LEU A 126 -19.86 -14.00 5.36
C LEU A 126 -20.60 -14.40 4.07
N ALA A 127 -20.21 -13.88 2.92
CA ALA A 127 -20.78 -14.25 1.62
C ALA A 127 -20.47 -15.71 1.26
N LYS A 128 -19.27 -16.18 1.59
CA LYS A 128 -18.88 -17.59 1.42
C LYS A 128 -19.64 -18.51 2.36
N PHE A 129 -19.87 -18.10 3.62
CA PHE A 129 -20.73 -18.86 4.54
C PHE A 129 -22.19 -18.89 4.09
N ALA A 130 -22.71 -17.78 3.54
CA ALA A 130 -24.04 -17.75 2.93
C ALA A 130 -24.12 -18.67 1.69
N ALA A 131 -23.10 -18.67 0.83
CA ALA A 131 -23.03 -19.55 -0.33
C ALA A 131 -22.90 -21.04 0.06
N LEU A 132 -22.15 -21.36 1.12
CA LEU A 132 -22.02 -22.73 1.65
C LEU A 132 -23.31 -23.24 2.30
N ARG A 133 -24.09 -22.33 2.91
CA ARG A 133 -25.44 -22.62 3.41
C ARG A 133 -26.40 -22.88 2.26
N ASP A 134 -26.38 -22.02 1.24
CA ASP A 134 -27.26 -22.14 0.08
C ASP A 134 -26.88 -23.35 -0.81
N SER A 135 -25.61 -23.79 -0.78
CA SER A 135 -25.16 -25.03 -1.43
C SER A 135 -25.44 -26.30 -0.62
N GLY A 136 -26.07 -26.19 0.56
CA GLY A 136 -26.45 -27.32 1.41
C GLY A 136 -25.28 -28.05 2.08
N ALA A 137 -24.08 -27.45 2.14
CA ALA A 137 -22.89 -28.07 2.73
C ALA A 137 -22.83 -27.93 4.26
N ILE A 138 -23.60 -27.00 4.84
CA ILE A 138 -23.69 -26.72 6.29
C ILE A 138 -25.17 -26.60 6.68
N SER A 139 -25.57 -27.33 7.74
CA SER A 139 -26.93 -27.28 8.29
C SER A 139 -27.21 -25.95 8.99
N SER A 140 -28.43 -25.41 8.83
CA SER A 140 -28.90 -24.16 9.44
C SER A 140 -28.67 -24.06 10.95
N ASP A 141 -28.60 -25.21 11.62
CA ASP A 141 -28.44 -25.33 13.07
C ASP A 141 -27.01 -24.96 13.53
N GLU A 142 -25.98 -25.32 12.74
CA GLU A 142 -24.58 -24.97 13.03
C GLU A 142 -24.29 -23.48 12.74
N TYR A 143 -24.92 -22.92 11.71
CA TYR A 143 -24.80 -21.51 11.36
C TYR A 143 -25.31 -20.60 12.49
N GLU A 144 -26.47 -20.93 13.06
CA GLU A 144 -27.06 -20.18 14.17
C GLU A 144 -26.25 -20.34 15.48
N ALA A 145 -25.68 -21.52 15.74
CA ALA A 145 -24.79 -21.71 16.89
C ALA A 145 -23.52 -20.85 16.79
N GLN A 146 -22.94 -20.72 15.59
CA GLN A 146 -21.72 -19.96 15.37
C GLN A 146 -21.98 -18.45 15.36
N LYS A 147 -23.08 -18.00 14.76
CA LYS A 147 -23.55 -16.61 14.80
C LYS A 147 -23.81 -16.12 16.23
N ARG A 148 -24.41 -16.95 17.09
CA ARG A 148 -24.61 -16.64 18.52
C ARG A 148 -23.31 -16.48 19.28
N ARG A 149 -22.29 -17.27 18.95
CA ARG A 149 -20.96 -17.20 19.58
C ARG A 149 -20.18 -15.94 19.21
N ILE A 150 -20.35 -15.46 17.97
CA ILE A 150 -19.70 -14.24 17.48
C ILE A 150 -20.43 -12.98 18.00
N LEU A 151 -21.75 -13.05 18.18
CA LEU A 151 -22.57 -11.92 18.64
C LEU A 151 -22.69 -11.80 20.17
N GLY A 152 -22.15 -12.76 20.94
CA GLY A 152 -22.12 -12.67 22.40
C GLY A 152 -23.48 -12.57 23.07
N VAL A 153 -24.55 -13.09 22.44
CA VAL A 153 -25.90 -13.08 23.01
C VAL A 153 -26.02 -14.20 24.05
N PRO A 154 -26.16 -13.90 25.36
CA PRO A 154 -26.32 -14.93 26.37
C PRO A 154 -27.69 -15.60 26.23
N GLY A 155 -27.70 -16.93 26.20
CA GLY A 155 -28.90 -17.75 26.00
C GLY A 155 -29.81 -17.79 27.23
N ASN A 156 -31.04 -17.33 27.06
CA ASN A 156 -32.22 -17.66 27.85
C ASN A 156 -33.44 -17.66 26.90
N ALA A 157 -34.44 -18.52 27.00
CA ALA A 157 -34.66 -19.83 27.58
C ALA A 157 -35.78 -20.42 26.71
N VAL A 158 -35.65 -21.65 26.23
CA VAL A 158 -36.81 -22.38 25.71
C VAL A 158 -37.30 -23.24 26.87
N VAL A 159 -38.44 -22.84 27.43
CA VAL A 159 -39.43 -23.76 27.99
C VAL A 159 -40.39 -24.06 26.84
#